data_AF-A0A523G4B3-F1
#
_entry.id   AF-A0A523G4B3-F1
#
_cell.length_a   1.000
_cell.length_b   1.000
_cell.length_c   1.000
_cell.angle_alpha   90.00
_cell.angle_beta   90.00
_cell.angle_gamma   90.00
#
_symmetry.space_group_name_H-M   'P 1'
#
loop_
_entity.id
_entity.type
_entity.pdbx_description
1 polymer ?
#
loop_
_entity_poly.entity_id
_entity_poly.type
_entity_poly.pdbx_seq_one_letter_code
_entity_poly.pdbx_strand_id
1 'polypeptide(L)'
;MPTIDADAHVIETPATWSYMEGPDLVHRPVTVSTAAGAPMEGRPRKQTEFWGIDGKLIERERNIGLDTDRGARELSDIDKRLRHMDQLTIDVQVLYPSLFLRPITRRPETELALIRSYNRWLADIWKEAQGRLRWVALAPLQSIGDPGVVRAELEFCKENGACGIFMCGLACDRQLTDPYFHPLYEIAQALDLPICFHAGNDSLAVHDFFINADGLSKFKFPVIGAFHSLMLQEVPARYPKLRWAFLETGSAWLPYVLGELGRRFKRRGRRFSEDSMGDNNFYVACQVNEDIGYIAGIAGADRLVVGTDYGHHDTATEIEAMRLMKEKSNIAPEIIDNILGPNACALYGFAP
;
A
#
# COMPACT_ATOMS: atom_id res chain seq x y z
N MET A 1 20.54 12.06 3.89
CA MET A 1 19.19 11.81 3.35
C MET A 1 18.35 11.20 4.45
N PRO A 2 17.04 11.49 4.50
CA PRO A 2 16.15 10.95 5.52
C PRO A 2 16.02 9.43 5.41
N THR A 3 15.87 8.76 6.55
CA THR A 3 15.45 7.35 6.63
C THR A 3 13.93 7.28 6.46
N ILE A 4 13.48 6.60 5.43
CA ILE A 4 12.06 6.52 5.04
C ILE A 4 11.55 5.11 5.29
N ASP A 5 10.52 5.01 6.10
CA ASP A 5 9.68 3.82 6.19
C ASP A 5 8.62 3.88 5.09
N ALA A 6 8.88 3.14 4.02
CA ALA A 6 8.10 3.18 2.80
C ALA A 6 6.74 2.48 2.93
N ASP A 7 6.51 1.75 4.02
CA ASP A 7 5.30 0.98 4.23
C ASP A 7 5.01 0.82 5.73
N ALA A 8 4.06 1.61 6.20
CA ALA A 8 3.57 1.59 7.57
C ALA A 8 2.04 1.78 7.57
N HIS A 9 1.33 1.21 8.52
CA HIS A 9 -0.12 1.29 8.54
C HIS A 9 -0.69 2.25 9.57
N VAL A 10 -1.93 2.64 9.28
CA VAL A 10 -2.84 3.24 10.24
C VAL A 10 -4.09 2.37 10.39
N ILE A 11 -4.48 2.10 11.63
CA ILE A 11 -5.72 1.38 11.93
C ILE A 11 -6.88 2.37 11.98
N GLU A 12 -7.84 2.26 11.07
CA GLU A 12 -9.01 3.14 11.04
C GLU A 12 -9.87 2.98 12.31
N THR A 13 -10.39 4.11 12.81
CA THR A 13 -11.20 4.19 14.03
C THR A 13 -12.49 4.96 13.75
N PRO A 14 -13.44 5.07 14.71
CA PRO A 14 -14.63 5.90 14.50
C PRO A 14 -14.29 7.38 14.21
N ALA A 15 -13.12 7.86 14.65
CA ALA A 15 -12.62 9.19 14.30
C ALA A 15 -12.30 9.34 12.81
N THR A 16 -11.92 8.27 12.11
CA THR A 16 -11.76 8.29 10.65
C THR A 16 -13.07 8.71 9.95
N TRP A 17 -14.23 8.34 10.52
CA TRP A 17 -15.55 8.58 9.94
C TRP A 17 -16.26 9.84 10.47
N SER A 18 -15.62 10.60 11.36
CA SER A 18 -16.14 11.90 11.81
C SER A 18 -15.99 13.00 10.75
N TYR A 19 -15.18 12.75 9.72
CA TYR A 19 -14.96 13.65 8.58
C TYR A 19 -16.01 13.53 7.47
N MET A 20 -16.98 12.61 7.61
CA MET A 20 -18.12 12.54 6.69
C MET A 20 -19.08 13.70 6.90
N GLU A 21 -19.51 14.32 5.81
CA GLU A 21 -20.40 15.49 5.81
C GLU A 21 -21.57 15.32 4.83
N GLY A 22 -22.65 16.07 5.05
CA GLY A 22 -23.79 16.15 4.13
C GLY A 22 -24.35 14.78 3.72
N PRO A 23 -24.46 14.48 2.41
CA PRO A 23 -25.01 13.22 1.93
C PRO A 23 -24.16 12.00 2.31
N ASP A 24 -22.86 12.16 2.58
CA ASP A 24 -21.96 11.05 2.89
C ASP A 24 -22.29 10.41 4.26
N LEU A 25 -22.98 11.14 5.15
CA LEU A 25 -23.37 10.67 6.49
C LEU A 25 -24.21 9.39 6.49
N VAL A 26 -24.99 9.14 5.44
CA VAL A 26 -25.81 7.92 5.33
C VAL A 26 -24.97 6.65 5.12
N HIS A 27 -23.71 6.82 4.72
CA HIS A 27 -22.75 5.74 4.47
C HIS A 27 -21.80 5.50 5.65
N ARG A 28 -21.96 6.24 6.76
CA ARG A 28 -21.07 6.18 7.91
C ARG A 28 -20.95 4.77 8.49
N PRO A 29 -19.74 4.20 8.59
CA PRO A 29 -19.51 2.94 9.28
C PRO A 29 -19.95 3.01 10.74
N VAL A 30 -20.61 1.95 11.20
CA VAL A 30 -20.98 1.79 12.60
C VAL A 30 -20.13 0.72 13.27
N THR A 31 -19.83 0.88 14.55
CA THR A 31 -19.18 -0.19 15.32
C THR A 31 -20.23 -1.16 15.83
N VAL A 32 -20.01 -2.44 15.55
CA VAL A 32 -20.84 -3.55 16.04
C VAL A 32 -19.97 -4.43 16.93
N SER A 33 -20.32 -4.56 18.20
CA SER A 33 -19.53 -5.35 19.16
C SER A 33 -20.28 -6.61 19.60
N THR A 34 -19.54 -7.69 19.83
CA THR A 34 -20.10 -8.97 20.30
C THR A 34 -19.43 -9.42 21.59
N ALA A 35 -20.22 -9.74 22.62
CA ALA A 35 -19.70 -10.14 23.93
C ALA A 35 -19.01 -11.52 23.90
N ALA A 36 -19.47 -12.44 23.04
CA ALA A 36 -18.90 -13.78 22.93
C ALA A 36 -17.58 -13.81 22.14
N GLY A 37 -17.41 -12.86 21.22
CA GLY A 37 -16.35 -12.82 20.21
C GLY A 37 -16.39 -13.97 19.21
N ALA A 38 -15.87 -13.77 18.01
CA ALA A 38 -15.59 -14.82 17.05
C ALA A 38 -14.15 -15.34 17.24
N PRO A 39 -13.91 -16.66 17.19
CA PRO A 39 -12.55 -17.21 17.17
C PRO A 39 -11.75 -16.64 15.99
N MET A 40 -10.46 -16.40 16.21
CA MET A 40 -9.54 -15.96 15.16
C MET A 40 -8.48 -17.03 14.94
N GLU A 41 -8.34 -17.47 13.70
CA GLU A 41 -7.34 -18.47 13.35
C GLU A 41 -5.94 -17.96 13.65
N GLY A 42 -5.14 -18.79 14.34
CA GLY A 42 -3.77 -18.47 14.70
C GLY A 42 -3.60 -17.34 15.74
N ARG A 43 -4.67 -16.86 16.39
CA ARG A 43 -4.58 -15.78 17.39
C ARG A 43 -5.18 -16.14 18.75
N PRO A 44 -4.59 -15.66 19.86
CA PRO A 44 -5.10 -15.90 21.21
C PRO A 44 -6.32 -15.01 21.54
N ARG A 45 -6.51 -13.89 20.82
CA ARG A 45 -7.65 -12.98 21.00
C ARG A 45 -8.81 -13.40 20.11
N LYS A 46 -10.02 -13.06 20.57
CA LYS A 46 -11.23 -13.17 19.76
C LYS A 46 -11.51 -11.84 19.08
N GLN A 47 -12.13 -11.93 17.91
CA GLN A 47 -12.67 -10.81 17.16
C GLN A 47 -14.00 -10.39 17.79
N THR A 48 -14.03 -9.24 18.43
CA THR A 48 -15.16 -8.70 19.18
C THR A 48 -15.81 -7.50 18.52
N GLU A 49 -15.05 -6.66 17.80
CA GLU A 49 -15.55 -5.44 17.16
C GLU A 49 -15.52 -5.53 15.62
N PHE A 50 -16.64 -5.18 14.99
CA PHE A 50 -16.81 -5.18 13.54
C PHE A 50 -17.20 -3.79 13.04
N TRP A 51 -16.84 -3.49 11.81
CA TRP A 51 -17.45 -2.41 11.05
C TRP A 51 -18.75 -2.90 10.41
N GLY A 52 -19.86 -2.24 10.68
CA GLY A 52 -21.07 -2.33 9.88
C GLY A 52 -20.98 -1.36 8.72
N ILE A 53 -20.76 -1.86 7.51
CA ILE A 53 -20.66 -1.06 6.28
C ILE A 53 -21.47 -1.76 5.19
N ASP A 54 -22.37 -1.03 4.53
CA ASP A 54 -23.14 -1.56 3.40
C ASP A 54 -23.83 -2.91 3.72
N GLY A 55 -24.45 -3.01 4.91
CA GLY A 55 -25.12 -4.23 5.37
C GLY A 55 -24.20 -5.42 5.65
N LYS A 56 -22.87 -5.24 5.61
CA LYS A 56 -21.86 -6.26 5.91
C LYS A 56 -21.19 -5.98 7.25
N LEU A 57 -20.76 -7.05 7.92
CA LEU A 57 -19.84 -6.98 9.05
C LEU A 57 -18.42 -7.25 8.56
N ILE A 58 -17.52 -6.32 8.83
CA ILE A 58 -16.13 -6.39 8.44
C ILE A 58 -15.27 -6.40 9.69
N GLU A 59 -14.32 -7.34 9.76
CA GLU A 59 -13.48 -7.51 10.94
C GLU A 59 -12.56 -6.31 11.18
N ARG A 60 -12.45 -5.85 12.44
CA ARG A 60 -11.59 -4.73 12.83
C ARG A 60 -10.28 -5.15 13.48
N GLU A 61 -10.24 -6.29 14.15
CA GLU A 61 -9.12 -6.62 15.04
C GLU A 61 -8.16 -7.66 14.42
N ARG A 62 -8.39 -8.01 13.15
CA ARG A 62 -7.73 -9.16 12.53
C ARG A 62 -6.24 -8.97 12.28
N ASN A 63 -5.81 -7.84 11.73
CA ASN A 63 -4.40 -7.59 11.42
C ASN A 63 -3.84 -6.45 12.29
N ILE A 64 -3.82 -6.63 13.61
CA ILE A 64 -3.31 -5.62 14.54
C ILE A 64 -2.11 -6.16 15.33
N GLY A 65 -1.01 -5.41 15.30
CA GLY A 65 0.20 -5.58 16.11
C GLY A 65 -0.04 -5.38 17.59
N LEU A 66 0.54 -6.24 18.43
CA LEU A 66 0.52 -6.08 19.89
C LEU A 66 1.82 -5.46 20.44
N ASP A 67 2.82 -5.38 19.60
CA ASP A 67 4.15 -4.81 19.78
C ASP A 67 4.20 -3.29 19.58
N THR A 68 3.12 -2.69 19.09
CA THR A 68 2.97 -1.24 18.93
C THR A 68 1.93 -0.68 19.90
N ASP A 69 2.13 0.55 20.40
CA ASP A 69 1.14 1.22 21.25
C ASP A 69 -0.16 1.48 20.47
N ARG A 70 -1.30 1.26 21.12
CA ARG A 70 -2.63 1.43 20.50
C ARG A 70 -2.86 2.84 19.99
N GLY A 71 -2.54 3.85 20.79
CA GLY A 71 -2.71 5.26 20.41
C GLY A 71 -1.84 5.65 19.23
N ALA A 72 -0.64 5.08 19.14
CA ALA A 72 0.26 5.28 18.01
C ALA A 72 -0.28 4.63 16.73
N ARG A 73 -0.67 3.35 16.73
CA ARG A 73 -1.13 2.67 15.49
C ARG A 73 -2.52 3.12 15.01
N GLU A 74 -3.37 3.58 15.92
CA GLU A 74 -4.69 4.16 15.60
C GLU A 74 -4.63 5.67 15.32
N LEU A 75 -3.45 6.30 15.49
CA LEU A 75 -3.22 7.74 15.40
C LEU A 75 -4.21 8.57 16.23
N SER A 76 -4.62 8.04 17.39
CA SER A 76 -5.34 8.82 18.41
C SER A 76 -4.38 9.60 19.33
N ASP A 77 -3.08 9.30 19.25
CA ASP A 77 -1.99 10.04 19.89
C ASP A 77 -0.80 10.08 18.91
N ILE A 78 -0.75 11.15 18.10
CA ILE A 78 0.28 11.33 17.07
C ILE A 78 1.66 11.51 17.69
N ASP A 79 1.76 12.18 18.84
CA ASP A 79 3.02 12.36 19.53
C ASP A 79 3.64 11.03 19.96
N LYS A 80 2.82 10.04 20.37
CA LYS A 80 3.31 8.68 20.62
C LYS A 80 3.87 8.04 19.35
N ARG A 81 3.21 8.21 18.20
CA ARG A 81 3.71 7.71 16.91
C ARG A 81 5.07 8.31 16.59
N LEU A 82 5.19 9.64 16.67
CA LEU A 82 6.41 10.37 16.37
C LEU A 82 7.56 10.00 17.31
N ARG A 83 7.30 9.90 18.63
CA ARG A 83 8.31 9.45 19.59
C ARG A 83 8.81 8.03 19.30
N HIS A 84 7.92 7.13 18.86
CA HIS A 84 8.34 5.78 18.50
C HIS A 84 9.14 5.77 17.19
N MET A 85 8.77 6.60 16.20
CA MET A 85 9.61 6.81 15.01
C MET A 85 11.02 7.30 15.38
N ASP A 86 11.15 8.23 16.33
CA ASP A 86 12.44 8.72 16.81
C ASP A 86 13.28 7.59 17.44
N GLN A 87 12.64 6.71 18.22
CA GLN A 87 13.29 5.52 18.81
C GLN A 87 13.78 4.54 17.75
N LEU A 88 13.01 4.37 16.67
CA LEU A 88 13.33 3.50 15.53
C LEU A 88 14.28 4.17 14.52
N THR A 89 14.69 5.42 14.77
CA THR A 89 15.52 6.23 13.85
C THR A 89 14.89 6.43 12.47
N ILE A 90 13.57 6.62 12.43
CA ILE A 90 12.79 6.84 11.21
C ILE A 90 12.42 8.33 11.10
N ASP A 91 12.82 8.97 10.01
CA ASP A 91 12.54 10.39 9.79
C ASP A 91 11.12 10.61 9.27
N VAL A 92 10.68 9.74 8.34
CA VAL A 92 9.36 9.79 7.70
C VAL A 92 8.75 8.40 7.59
N GLN A 93 7.46 8.30 7.85
CA GLN A 93 6.63 7.12 7.56
C GLN A 93 5.62 7.44 6.46
N VAL A 94 5.42 6.50 5.54
CA VAL A 94 4.34 6.54 4.56
C VAL A 94 3.21 5.64 5.02
N LEU A 95 2.05 6.25 5.32
CA LEU A 95 0.89 5.60 5.89
C LEU A 95 -0.02 4.99 4.82
N TYR A 96 -0.31 3.69 5.00
CA TYR A 96 -1.23 2.87 4.23
C TYR A 96 -2.50 2.53 5.04
N PRO A 97 -3.67 2.36 4.38
CA PRO A 97 -4.91 1.97 5.03
C PRO A 97 -4.86 0.53 5.55
N SER A 98 -5.74 0.19 6.49
CA SER A 98 -5.87 -1.19 7.00
C SER A 98 -7.20 -1.82 6.60
N LEU A 99 -8.28 -1.04 6.66
CA LEU A 99 -9.62 -1.48 6.27
C LEU A 99 -9.67 -1.80 4.76
N PHE A 100 -9.00 -0.99 3.94
CA PHE A 100 -9.09 -1.03 2.48
C PHE A 100 -8.18 -2.06 1.80
N LEU A 101 -7.48 -2.91 2.58
CA LEU A 101 -6.72 -4.07 2.05
C LEU A 101 -7.64 -5.21 1.54
N ARG A 102 -8.95 -5.04 1.68
CA ARG A 102 -9.99 -5.98 1.26
C ARG A 102 -11.15 -5.20 0.65
N PRO A 103 -12.03 -5.84 -0.14
CA PRO A 103 -13.11 -5.12 -0.79
C PRO A 103 -14.23 -4.83 0.21
N ILE A 104 -14.72 -3.59 0.19
CA ILE A 104 -15.73 -3.13 1.15
C ILE A 104 -17.14 -3.18 0.52
N THR A 105 -17.31 -2.49 -0.61
CA THR A 105 -18.61 -2.26 -1.25
C THR A 105 -18.47 -2.29 -2.78
N ARG A 106 -19.59 -2.53 -3.47
CA ARG A 106 -19.72 -2.30 -4.93
C ARG A 106 -20.43 -0.99 -5.27
N ARG A 107 -20.89 -0.25 -4.26
CA ARG A 107 -21.68 0.96 -4.46
C ARG A 107 -20.75 2.17 -4.56
N PRO A 108 -20.67 2.84 -5.73
CA PRO A 108 -19.77 3.98 -5.92
C PRO A 108 -19.95 5.09 -4.89
N GLU A 109 -21.20 5.39 -4.50
CA GLU A 109 -21.52 6.41 -3.51
C GLU A 109 -21.03 6.06 -2.09
N THR A 110 -21.09 4.77 -1.73
CA THR A 110 -20.58 4.32 -0.43
C THR A 110 -19.05 4.32 -0.42
N GLU A 111 -18.41 3.88 -1.49
CA GLU A 111 -16.95 3.94 -1.63
C GLU A 111 -16.45 5.38 -1.55
N LEU A 112 -17.04 6.29 -2.33
CA LEU A 112 -16.65 7.69 -2.38
C LEU A 112 -16.77 8.37 -1.01
N ALA A 113 -17.85 8.13 -0.27
CA ALA A 113 -18.05 8.68 1.08
C ALA A 113 -16.95 8.21 2.06
N LEU A 114 -16.62 6.91 2.03
CA LEU A 114 -15.55 6.35 2.88
C LEU A 114 -14.18 6.95 2.54
N ILE A 115 -13.89 7.05 1.24
CA ILE A 115 -12.63 7.58 0.72
C ILE A 115 -12.43 9.04 1.10
N ARG A 116 -13.45 9.88 0.90
CA ARG A 116 -13.41 11.29 1.30
C ARG A 116 -13.08 11.42 2.78
N SER A 117 -13.80 10.70 3.63
CA SER A 117 -13.58 10.74 5.07
C SER A 117 -12.16 10.30 5.46
N TYR A 118 -11.66 9.21 4.89
CA TYR A 118 -10.30 8.72 5.13
C TYR A 118 -9.23 9.72 4.68
N ASN A 119 -9.36 10.26 3.46
CA ASN A 119 -8.40 11.20 2.90
C ASN A 119 -8.38 12.52 3.69
N ARG A 120 -9.55 13.03 4.12
CA ARG A 120 -9.64 14.21 5.00
C ARG A 120 -9.00 13.95 6.36
N TRP A 121 -9.22 12.77 6.94
CA TRP A 121 -8.59 12.39 8.20
C TRP A 121 -7.06 12.37 8.09
N LEU A 122 -6.50 11.72 7.06
CA LEU A 122 -5.04 11.67 6.89
C LEU A 122 -4.43 13.01 6.50
N ALA A 123 -5.16 13.88 5.80
CA ALA A 123 -4.75 15.25 5.57
C ALA A 123 -4.51 16.01 6.89
N ASP A 124 -5.36 15.83 7.89
CA ASP A 124 -5.21 16.51 9.18
C ASP A 124 -4.12 15.86 10.05
N ILE A 125 -4.02 14.53 10.06
CA ILE A 125 -2.91 13.80 10.68
C ILE A 125 -1.56 14.28 10.12
N TRP A 126 -1.44 14.41 8.79
CA TRP A 126 -0.22 14.86 8.13
C TRP A 126 0.20 16.28 8.58
N LYS A 127 -0.77 17.19 8.70
CA LYS A 127 -0.54 18.56 9.19
C LYS A 127 -0.06 18.55 10.64
N GLU A 128 -0.75 17.82 11.50
CA GLU A 128 -0.41 17.72 12.93
C GLU A 128 0.96 17.09 13.14
N ALA A 129 1.31 16.08 12.34
CA ALA A 129 2.62 15.43 12.34
C ALA A 129 3.74 16.23 11.66
N GLN A 130 3.48 17.49 11.26
CA GLN A 130 4.43 18.39 10.61
C GLN A 130 5.11 17.76 9.39
N GLY A 131 4.36 16.93 8.67
CA GLY A 131 4.82 16.26 7.45
C GLY A 131 5.67 15.01 7.64
N ARG A 132 5.98 14.56 8.86
CA ARG A 132 6.72 13.31 9.12
C ARG A 132 5.88 12.05 8.88
N LEU A 133 4.55 12.16 8.97
CA LEU A 133 3.61 11.13 8.58
C LEU A 133 3.04 11.47 7.19
N ARG A 134 3.73 11.02 6.15
CA ARG A 134 3.22 11.06 4.76
C ARG A 134 2.19 9.94 4.58
N TRP A 135 1.39 10.01 3.53
CA TRP A 135 0.30 9.05 3.33
C TRP A 135 0.00 8.80 1.86
N VAL A 136 -0.64 7.66 1.56
CA VAL A 136 -1.17 7.36 0.23
C VAL A 136 -2.66 7.63 0.16
N ALA A 137 -3.08 8.28 -0.92
CA ALA A 137 -4.48 8.59 -1.18
C ALA A 137 -5.27 7.34 -1.55
N LEU A 138 -6.51 7.26 -1.06
CA LEU A 138 -7.50 6.38 -1.66
C LEU A 138 -8.15 7.09 -2.86
N ALA A 139 -8.24 6.40 -3.99
CA ALA A 139 -8.95 6.87 -5.18
C ALA A 139 -10.33 6.18 -5.29
N PRO A 140 -11.41 6.89 -5.68
CA PRO A 140 -12.73 6.28 -5.85
C PRO A 140 -12.80 5.43 -7.12
N LEU A 141 -12.30 4.20 -7.02
CA LEU A 141 -12.09 3.28 -8.14
C LEU A 141 -13.40 2.85 -8.82
N GLN A 142 -14.50 2.74 -8.07
CA GLN A 142 -15.84 2.47 -8.62
C GLN A 142 -16.42 3.67 -9.38
N SER A 143 -15.84 4.86 -9.22
CA SER A 143 -16.28 6.10 -9.86
C SER A 143 -15.39 6.55 -11.02
N ILE A 144 -14.46 5.70 -11.51
CA ILE A 144 -13.55 6.06 -12.63
C ILE A 144 -14.31 6.40 -13.93
N GLY A 145 -15.54 5.93 -14.09
CA GLY A 145 -16.44 6.36 -15.17
C GLY A 145 -16.72 7.87 -15.19
N ASP A 146 -16.49 8.58 -14.09
CA ASP A 146 -16.42 10.04 -14.01
C ASP A 146 -15.01 10.47 -13.53
N PRO A 147 -14.05 10.62 -14.46
CA PRO A 147 -12.68 11.00 -14.11
C PRO A 147 -12.58 12.35 -13.40
N GLY A 148 -13.58 13.22 -13.51
CA GLY A 148 -13.62 14.51 -12.83
C GLY A 148 -13.71 14.34 -11.31
N VAL A 149 -14.52 13.40 -10.84
CA VAL A 149 -14.65 13.07 -9.41
C VAL A 149 -13.34 12.51 -8.86
N VAL A 150 -12.72 11.56 -9.59
CA VAL A 150 -11.45 10.96 -9.20
C VAL A 150 -10.34 12.01 -9.14
N ARG A 151 -10.25 12.85 -10.18
CA ARG A 151 -9.26 13.92 -10.27
C ARG A 151 -9.39 14.92 -9.12
N ALA A 152 -10.59 15.42 -8.87
CA ALA A 152 -10.82 16.41 -7.82
C ALA A 152 -10.43 15.88 -6.42
N GLU A 153 -10.72 14.60 -6.15
CA GLU A 153 -10.33 13.98 -4.88
C GLU A 153 -8.80 13.82 -4.79
N LEU A 154 -8.14 13.38 -5.86
CA LEU A 154 -6.67 13.22 -5.86
C LEU A 154 -5.91 14.55 -5.84
N GLU A 155 -6.45 15.60 -6.45
CA GLU A 155 -5.91 16.96 -6.36
C GLU A 155 -5.97 17.46 -4.91
N PHE A 156 -7.10 17.29 -4.23
CA PHE A 156 -7.21 17.57 -2.79
C PHE A 156 -6.15 16.80 -2.00
N CYS A 157 -6.00 15.49 -2.24
CA CYS A 157 -5.04 14.66 -1.53
C CYS A 157 -3.60 15.15 -1.73
N LYS A 158 -3.19 15.44 -2.97
CA LYS A 158 -1.85 15.96 -3.30
C LYS A 158 -1.57 17.28 -2.58
N GLU A 159 -2.53 18.20 -2.60
CA GLU A 159 -2.42 19.50 -1.92
C GLU A 159 -2.35 19.36 -0.39
N ASN A 160 -2.81 18.24 0.15
CA ASN A 160 -2.81 17.92 1.58
C ASN A 160 -1.82 16.80 1.96
N GLY A 161 -0.73 16.68 1.22
CA GLY A 161 0.43 15.89 1.63
C GLY A 161 0.43 14.42 1.25
N ALA A 162 -0.57 13.96 0.47
CA ALA A 162 -0.52 12.62 -0.10
C ALA A 162 0.66 12.49 -1.08
N CYS A 163 1.35 11.36 -1.01
CA CYS A 163 2.58 11.10 -1.76
C CYS A 163 2.50 9.89 -2.68
N GLY A 164 1.35 9.21 -2.75
CA GLY A 164 1.06 8.12 -3.66
C GLY A 164 -0.44 7.83 -3.70
N ILE A 165 -0.84 6.87 -4.52
CA ILE A 165 -2.22 6.38 -4.63
C ILE A 165 -2.22 4.90 -4.29
N PHE A 166 -3.01 4.51 -3.30
CA PHE A 166 -3.18 3.13 -2.90
C PHE A 166 -4.02 2.33 -3.90
N MET A 167 -3.57 1.12 -4.22
CA MET A 167 -4.38 0.11 -4.90
C MET A 167 -4.03 -1.29 -4.36
N CYS A 168 -4.99 -2.22 -4.40
CA CYS A 168 -4.68 -3.65 -4.22
C CYS A 168 -4.22 -4.28 -5.55
N GLY A 169 -3.69 -5.51 -5.50
CA GLY A 169 -3.28 -6.27 -6.69
C GLY A 169 -4.41 -6.63 -7.67
N LEU A 170 -5.66 -6.46 -7.23
CA LEU A 170 -6.88 -6.47 -8.03
C LEU A 170 -7.82 -5.41 -7.46
N ALA A 171 -8.61 -4.77 -8.32
CA ALA A 171 -9.58 -3.77 -7.92
C ALA A 171 -10.84 -3.84 -8.78
N CYS A 172 -12.00 -3.51 -8.20
CA CYS A 172 -13.29 -3.50 -8.90
C CYS A 172 -13.61 -4.79 -9.69
N ASP A 173 -13.20 -5.96 -9.20
CA ASP A 173 -13.31 -7.25 -9.90
C ASP A 173 -12.61 -7.28 -11.29
N ARG A 174 -11.56 -6.47 -11.48
CA ARG A 174 -10.79 -6.32 -12.73
C ARG A 174 -9.29 -6.51 -12.53
N GLN A 175 -8.60 -6.84 -13.62
CA GLN A 175 -7.14 -6.79 -13.67
C GLN A 175 -6.67 -5.34 -13.83
N LEU A 176 -5.51 -5.01 -13.27
CA LEU A 176 -4.93 -3.66 -13.31
C LEU A 176 -4.42 -3.24 -14.71
N THR A 177 -4.52 -4.11 -15.70
CA THR A 177 -4.25 -3.79 -17.12
C THR A 177 -5.51 -3.45 -17.90
N ASP A 178 -6.69 -3.55 -17.27
CA ASP A 178 -7.97 -3.20 -17.89
C ASP A 178 -7.98 -1.69 -18.24
N PRO A 179 -8.33 -1.30 -19.48
CA PRO A 179 -8.46 0.10 -19.88
C PRO A 179 -9.36 0.94 -18.98
N TYR A 180 -10.24 0.31 -18.19
CA TYR A 180 -10.99 0.95 -17.12
C TYR A 180 -10.10 1.79 -16.20
N PHE A 181 -8.88 1.37 -15.89
CA PHE A 181 -7.97 2.10 -14.99
C PHE A 181 -7.09 3.15 -15.68
N HIS A 182 -7.10 3.24 -17.02
CA HIS A 182 -6.25 4.20 -17.73
C HIS A 182 -6.48 5.67 -17.31
N PRO A 183 -7.73 6.16 -17.12
CA PRO A 183 -7.94 7.52 -16.65
C PRO A 183 -7.27 7.79 -15.30
N LEU A 184 -7.24 6.80 -14.38
CA LEU A 184 -6.54 6.92 -13.11
C LEU A 184 -5.03 7.07 -13.33
N TYR A 185 -4.43 6.28 -14.21
CA TYR A 185 -2.99 6.35 -14.51
C TYR A 185 -2.60 7.67 -15.18
N GLU A 186 -3.46 8.21 -16.04
CA GLU A 186 -3.29 9.55 -16.61
C GLU A 186 -3.32 10.64 -15.52
N ILE A 187 -4.29 10.58 -14.60
CA ILE A 187 -4.40 11.51 -13.47
C ILE A 187 -3.18 11.39 -12.56
N ALA A 188 -2.80 10.17 -12.17
CA ALA A 188 -1.67 9.88 -11.30
C ALA A 188 -0.36 10.42 -11.87
N GLN A 189 -0.10 10.20 -13.17
CA GLN A 189 1.06 10.75 -13.85
C GLN A 189 1.04 12.29 -13.86
N ALA A 190 -0.12 12.90 -14.12
CA ALA A 190 -0.24 14.36 -14.16
C ALA A 190 -0.01 15.01 -12.78
N LEU A 191 -0.41 14.34 -11.70
CA LEU A 191 -0.24 14.80 -10.31
C LEU A 191 1.10 14.39 -9.70
N ASP A 192 1.94 13.67 -10.46
CA ASP A 192 3.21 13.11 -9.99
C ASP A 192 3.01 12.30 -8.70
N LEU A 193 2.04 11.38 -8.73
CA LEU A 193 1.73 10.44 -7.67
C LEU A 193 1.99 9.01 -8.15
N PRO A 194 2.87 8.21 -7.50
CA PRO A 194 3.01 6.79 -7.81
C PRO A 194 1.71 6.03 -7.55
N ILE A 195 1.50 4.94 -8.30
CA ILE A 195 0.53 3.92 -7.93
C ILE A 195 1.23 2.91 -7.02
N CYS A 196 0.75 2.76 -5.79
CA CYS A 196 1.28 1.86 -4.79
C CYS A 196 0.36 0.64 -4.66
N PHE A 197 0.74 -0.45 -5.32
CA PHE A 197 0.09 -1.74 -5.19
C PHE A 197 0.54 -2.43 -3.90
N HIS A 198 -0.39 -2.56 -2.97
CA HIS A 198 -0.14 -3.15 -1.66
C HIS A 198 -0.68 -4.57 -1.59
N ALA A 199 -0.10 -5.42 -0.73
CA ALA A 199 -0.70 -6.70 -0.40
C ALA A 199 -2.13 -6.48 0.09
N GLY A 200 -3.05 -7.19 -0.55
CA GLY A 200 -4.48 -6.92 -0.46
C GLY A 200 -5.19 -7.33 -1.74
N ASN A 201 -6.51 -7.36 -1.69
CA ASN A 201 -7.34 -7.68 -2.85
C ASN A 201 -8.68 -6.94 -2.76
N ASP A 202 -8.94 -6.04 -3.71
CA ASP A 202 -10.21 -5.30 -3.84
C ASP A 202 -11.11 -5.90 -4.94
N SER A 203 -11.15 -7.23 -5.01
CA SER A 203 -12.14 -7.97 -5.81
C SER A 203 -12.99 -8.82 -4.87
N LEU A 204 -14.30 -8.54 -4.79
CA LEU A 204 -15.23 -9.36 -4.02
C LEU A 204 -15.26 -10.80 -4.54
N ALA A 205 -15.26 -10.97 -5.86
CA ALA A 205 -15.31 -12.30 -6.47
C ALA A 205 -14.08 -13.15 -6.07
N VAL A 206 -12.88 -12.58 -6.16
CA VAL A 206 -11.64 -13.27 -5.78
C VAL A 206 -11.52 -13.41 -4.26
N HIS A 207 -11.95 -12.41 -3.50
CA HIS A 207 -11.92 -12.44 -2.04
C HIS A 207 -12.79 -13.57 -1.49
N ASP A 208 -13.98 -13.77 -2.06
CA ASP A 208 -14.91 -14.83 -1.66
C ASP A 208 -14.39 -16.21 -2.08
N PHE A 209 -13.78 -16.33 -3.27
CA PHE A 209 -13.16 -17.57 -3.72
C PHE A 209 -12.03 -18.02 -2.77
N PHE A 210 -11.21 -17.08 -2.29
CA PHE A 210 -10.12 -17.33 -1.36
C PHE A 210 -10.49 -17.08 0.11
N ILE A 211 -11.77 -17.14 0.48
CA ILE A 211 -12.20 -16.74 1.84
C ILE A 211 -11.48 -17.51 2.96
N ASN A 212 -11.20 -18.81 2.72
CA ASN A 212 -10.52 -19.72 3.65
C ASN A 212 -9.04 -19.96 3.27
N ALA A 213 -8.49 -19.22 2.32
CA ALA A 213 -7.10 -19.37 1.93
C ALA A 213 -6.19 -18.54 2.85
N ASP A 214 -4.90 -18.92 2.86
CA ASP A 214 -3.87 -18.16 3.54
C ASP A 214 -3.61 -16.80 2.86
N GLY A 215 -2.91 -15.91 3.57
CA GLY A 215 -2.65 -14.54 3.10
C GLY A 215 -1.82 -14.46 1.82
N LEU A 216 -0.97 -15.44 1.51
CA LEU A 216 -0.12 -15.42 0.33
C LEU A 216 -0.96 -15.46 -0.95
N SER A 217 -1.83 -16.47 -1.05
CA SER A 217 -2.69 -16.67 -2.22
C SER A 217 -3.70 -15.54 -2.39
N LYS A 218 -4.25 -15.08 -1.28
CA LYS A 218 -5.35 -14.11 -1.26
C LYS A 218 -4.90 -12.65 -1.43
N PHE A 219 -3.74 -12.28 -0.88
CA PHE A 219 -3.32 -10.87 -0.76
C PHE A 219 -2.00 -10.56 -1.46
N LYS A 220 -1.04 -11.50 -1.52
CA LYS A 220 0.30 -11.23 -2.08
C LYS A 220 0.41 -11.63 -3.56
N PHE A 221 -0.11 -12.79 -3.95
CA PHE A 221 -0.10 -13.23 -5.35
C PHE A 221 -0.84 -12.32 -6.33
N PRO A 222 -1.97 -11.68 -5.96
CA PRO A 222 -2.59 -10.67 -6.83
C PRO A 222 -1.64 -9.54 -7.22
N VAL A 223 -0.83 -9.05 -6.28
CA VAL A 223 0.14 -7.95 -6.52
C VAL A 223 1.28 -8.41 -7.44
N ILE A 224 1.82 -9.62 -7.21
CA ILE A 224 2.84 -10.22 -8.08
C ILE A 224 2.27 -10.45 -9.50
N GLY A 225 1.02 -10.88 -9.59
CA GLY A 225 0.30 -11.02 -10.87
C GLY A 225 0.09 -9.69 -11.59
N ALA A 226 -0.18 -8.62 -10.84
CA ALA A 226 -0.31 -7.27 -11.37
C ALA A 226 1.01 -6.75 -11.93
N PHE A 227 2.12 -6.91 -11.19
CA PHE A 227 3.47 -6.59 -11.66
C PHE A 227 3.75 -7.25 -13.02
N HIS A 228 3.53 -8.56 -13.08
CA HIS A 228 3.76 -9.34 -14.29
C HIS A 228 2.91 -8.86 -15.45
N SER A 229 1.61 -8.65 -15.21
CA SER A 229 0.65 -8.28 -16.24
C SER A 229 0.91 -6.88 -16.78
N LEU A 230 1.19 -5.91 -15.92
CA LEU A 230 1.51 -4.52 -16.31
C LEU A 230 2.74 -4.49 -17.22
N MET A 231 3.80 -5.20 -16.85
CA MET A 231 5.03 -5.24 -17.65
C MET A 231 4.82 -6.02 -18.96
N LEU A 232 4.13 -7.17 -18.92
CA LEU A 232 3.87 -7.99 -20.11
C LEU A 232 2.99 -7.28 -21.15
N GLN A 233 2.05 -6.46 -20.68
CA GLN A 233 1.15 -5.68 -21.53
C GLN A 233 1.65 -4.26 -21.82
N GLU A 234 2.83 -3.90 -21.29
CA GLU A 234 3.50 -2.63 -21.52
C GLU A 234 2.62 -1.42 -21.21
N VAL A 235 1.79 -1.54 -20.16
CA VAL A 235 1.00 -0.41 -19.64
C VAL A 235 1.91 0.75 -19.22
N PRO A 236 3.05 0.53 -18.51
CA PRO A 236 3.95 1.62 -18.11
C PRO A 236 4.53 2.41 -19.29
N ALA A 237 4.69 1.79 -20.48
CA ALA A 237 5.19 2.49 -21.67
C ALA A 237 4.26 3.63 -22.13
N ARG A 238 2.98 3.62 -21.73
CA ARG A 238 2.02 4.71 -21.98
C ARG A 238 2.15 5.85 -20.97
N TYR A 239 2.73 5.57 -19.80
CA TYR A 239 2.86 6.50 -18.67
C TYR A 239 4.32 6.55 -18.21
N PRO A 240 5.25 7.03 -19.06
CA PRO A 240 6.70 6.91 -18.83
C PRO A 240 7.22 7.72 -17.63
N LYS A 241 6.41 8.60 -17.04
CA LYS A 241 6.77 9.34 -15.82
C LYS A 241 6.13 8.76 -14.57
N LEU A 242 5.12 7.90 -14.72
CA LEU A 242 4.43 7.28 -13.60
C LEU A 242 5.34 6.24 -12.97
N ARG A 243 5.37 6.24 -11.64
CA ARG A 243 6.10 5.29 -10.80
C ARG A 243 5.11 4.26 -10.24
N TRP A 244 5.57 3.02 -10.10
CA TRP A 244 4.73 1.90 -9.70
C TRP A 244 5.41 1.14 -8.58
N ALA A 245 4.80 1.13 -7.40
CA ALA A 245 5.33 0.41 -6.24
C ALA A 245 4.55 -0.87 -6.00
N PHE A 246 5.26 -1.94 -5.62
CA PHE A 246 4.71 -3.23 -5.24
C PHE A 246 5.20 -3.53 -3.82
N LEU A 247 4.30 -3.39 -2.86
CA LEU A 247 4.62 -3.29 -1.44
C LEU A 247 4.10 -4.51 -0.69
N GLU A 248 4.71 -4.77 0.46
CA GLU A 248 4.36 -5.86 1.39
C GLU A 248 4.33 -7.29 0.78
N THR A 249 4.98 -7.52 -0.37
CA THR A 249 5.05 -8.84 -1.02
C THR A 249 6.42 -9.52 -0.96
N GLY A 250 7.38 -8.88 -0.30
CA GLY A 250 8.79 -9.22 -0.43
C GLY A 250 9.28 -8.99 -1.86
N SER A 251 10.54 -9.34 -2.10
CA SER A 251 11.24 -9.13 -3.36
C SER A 251 11.88 -10.40 -3.93
N ALA A 252 11.91 -11.49 -3.16
CA ALA A 252 12.53 -12.76 -3.57
C ALA A 252 11.88 -13.43 -4.80
N TRP A 253 10.67 -13.02 -5.17
CA TRP A 253 9.99 -13.49 -6.39
C TRP A 253 10.49 -12.80 -7.68
N LEU A 254 11.17 -11.65 -7.58
CA LEU A 254 11.61 -10.85 -8.73
C LEU A 254 12.48 -11.64 -9.72
N PRO A 255 13.54 -12.36 -9.29
CA PRO A 255 14.40 -13.11 -10.22
C PRO A 255 13.61 -14.10 -11.08
N TYR A 256 12.64 -14.79 -10.49
CA TYR A 256 11.80 -15.74 -11.19
C TYR A 256 10.87 -15.04 -12.19
N VAL A 257 10.15 -14.00 -11.75
CA VAL A 257 9.15 -13.30 -12.58
C VAL A 257 9.80 -12.57 -13.75
N LEU A 258 10.93 -11.90 -13.54
CA LEU A 258 11.70 -11.25 -14.62
C LEU A 258 12.24 -12.28 -15.62
N GLY A 259 12.74 -13.42 -15.17
CA GLY A 259 13.17 -14.52 -16.05
C GLY A 259 12.02 -15.16 -16.84
N GLU A 260 10.81 -15.20 -16.27
CA GLU A 260 9.60 -15.64 -16.95
C GLU A 260 9.18 -14.66 -18.04
N LEU A 261 9.14 -13.35 -17.72
CA LEU A 261 8.85 -12.27 -18.66
C LEU A 261 9.84 -12.27 -19.82
N GLY A 262 11.15 -12.39 -19.55
CA GLY A 262 12.19 -12.51 -20.57
C GLY A 262 11.94 -13.66 -21.55
N ARG A 263 11.52 -14.83 -21.04
CA ARG A 263 11.15 -15.97 -21.89
C ARG A 263 9.90 -15.69 -22.73
N ARG A 264 8.88 -15.01 -22.19
CA ARG A 264 7.67 -14.62 -22.94
C ARG A 264 7.96 -13.62 -24.05
N PHE A 265 8.74 -12.57 -23.78
CA PHE A 265 9.16 -11.60 -24.78
C PHE A 265 9.96 -12.27 -25.89
N LYS A 266 10.93 -13.13 -25.53
CA LYS A 266 11.71 -13.91 -26.50
C LYS A 266 10.82 -14.78 -27.40
N ARG A 267 9.81 -15.46 -26.84
CA ARG A 267 8.84 -16.25 -27.63
C ARG A 267 8.01 -15.41 -28.60
N ARG A 268 7.79 -14.12 -28.29
CA ARG A 268 7.13 -13.15 -29.17
C ARG A 268 8.09 -12.47 -30.16
N GLY A 269 9.35 -12.91 -30.22
CA GLY A 269 10.37 -12.30 -31.08
C GLY A 269 10.84 -10.92 -30.63
N ARG A 270 10.65 -10.59 -29.34
CA ARG A 270 10.95 -9.27 -28.77
C ARG A 270 12.06 -9.35 -27.75
N ARG A 271 12.86 -8.29 -27.65
CA ARG A 271 13.87 -8.12 -26.60
C ARG A 271 13.17 -7.76 -25.29
N PHE A 272 13.63 -8.35 -24.20
CA PHE A 272 13.32 -7.91 -22.84
C PHE A 272 14.51 -7.11 -22.33
N SER A 273 14.25 -5.95 -21.72
CA SER A 273 15.32 -5.07 -21.24
C SER A 273 16.05 -5.69 -20.05
N GLU A 274 17.36 -5.49 -19.99
CA GLU A 274 18.17 -5.85 -18.82
C GLU A 274 17.88 -4.89 -17.65
N ASP A 275 17.51 -3.65 -17.94
CA ASP A 275 17.02 -2.66 -16.97
C ASP A 275 15.49 -2.55 -16.99
N SER A 276 14.81 -3.70 -17.06
CA SER A 276 13.33 -3.74 -17.16
C SER A 276 12.62 -3.05 -16.00
N MET A 277 13.21 -3.01 -14.81
CA MET A 277 12.66 -2.30 -13.66
C MET A 277 12.77 -0.78 -13.84
N GLY A 278 13.95 -0.29 -14.25
CA GLY A 278 14.19 1.12 -14.51
C GLY A 278 13.37 1.66 -15.68
N ASP A 279 13.35 0.95 -16.80
CA ASP A 279 12.58 1.31 -18.00
C ASP A 279 11.07 1.46 -17.75
N ASN A 280 10.54 0.81 -16.70
CA ASN A 280 9.12 0.86 -16.34
C ASN A 280 8.85 1.70 -15.07
N ASN A 281 9.86 2.29 -14.44
CA ASN A 281 9.78 2.98 -13.13
C ASN A 281 9.14 2.11 -12.03
N PHE A 282 9.53 0.85 -11.94
CA PHE A 282 9.02 -0.08 -10.94
C PHE A 282 9.87 -0.07 -9.68
N TYR A 283 9.20 -0.13 -8.53
CA TYR A 283 9.80 -0.22 -7.19
C TYR A 283 9.17 -1.37 -6.42
N VAL A 284 9.96 -2.10 -5.63
CA VAL A 284 9.46 -3.24 -4.84
C VAL A 284 9.96 -3.17 -3.42
N ALA A 285 9.08 -3.43 -2.45
CA ALA A 285 9.47 -3.57 -1.06
C ALA A 285 10.20 -4.90 -0.83
N CYS A 286 11.44 -4.84 -0.33
CA CYS A 286 12.16 -6.02 0.14
C CYS A 286 11.86 -6.31 1.61
N GLN A 287 12.06 -7.56 2.02
CA GLN A 287 12.01 -7.98 3.41
C GLN A 287 13.41 -8.24 3.96
N VAL A 288 13.57 -7.99 5.25
CA VAL A 288 14.87 -8.07 5.95
C VAL A 288 15.48 -9.48 5.88
N ASN A 289 14.68 -10.53 5.77
CA ASN A 289 15.15 -11.91 5.72
C ASN A 289 15.55 -12.41 4.31
N GLU A 290 15.48 -11.56 3.28
CA GLU A 290 15.76 -11.93 1.89
C GLU A 290 17.24 -11.76 1.51
N ASP A 291 17.66 -12.43 0.43
CA ASP A 291 18.97 -12.21 -0.20
C ASP A 291 18.96 -10.93 -1.04
N ILE A 292 18.92 -9.79 -0.36
CA ILE A 292 18.83 -8.46 -0.97
C ILE A 292 20.00 -8.20 -1.92
N GLY A 293 21.21 -8.71 -1.65
CA GLY A 293 22.35 -8.55 -2.54
C GLY A 293 22.13 -9.21 -3.90
N TYR A 294 21.65 -10.46 -3.89
CA TYR A 294 21.27 -11.18 -5.11
C TYR A 294 20.12 -10.49 -5.86
N ILE A 295 19.08 -10.08 -5.13
CA ILE A 295 17.88 -9.46 -5.71
C ILE A 295 18.22 -8.10 -6.32
N ALA A 296 18.98 -7.25 -5.62
CA ALA A 296 19.43 -5.95 -6.12
C ALA A 296 20.31 -6.08 -7.37
N GLY A 297 21.12 -7.13 -7.47
CA GLY A 297 21.91 -7.43 -8.67
C GLY A 297 21.08 -7.76 -9.92
N ILE A 298 19.80 -8.11 -9.75
CA ILE A 298 18.87 -8.44 -10.85
C ILE A 298 17.87 -7.30 -11.09
N ALA A 299 17.29 -6.77 -10.01
CA ALA A 299 16.24 -5.76 -10.10
C ALA A 299 16.77 -4.32 -10.20
N GLY A 300 18.04 -4.10 -9.86
CA GLY A 300 18.62 -2.77 -9.65
C GLY A 300 18.53 -2.35 -8.18
N ALA A 301 19.66 -1.93 -7.62
CA ALA A 301 19.74 -1.47 -6.23
C ALA A 301 18.95 -0.18 -5.97
N ASP A 302 18.61 0.57 -7.02
CA ASP A 302 17.81 1.80 -6.99
C ASP A 302 16.29 1.54 -7.08
N ARG A 303 15.87 0.27 -7.12
CA ARG A 303 14.47 -0.16 -7.30
C ARG A 303 13.88 -0.88 -6.10
N LEU A 304 14.64 -1.02 -5.03
CA LEU A 304 14.20 -1.66 -3.80
C LEU A 304 13.93 -0.61 -2.72
N VAL A 305 12.83 -0.76 -2.00
CA VAL A 305 12.50 0.03 -0.80
C VAL A 305 12.26 -0.92 0.37
N VAL A 306 12.19 -0.39 1.59
CA VAL A 306 11.87 -1.20 2.77
C VAL A 306 10.81 -0.48 3.61
N GLY A 307 9.95 -1.24 4.25
CA GLY A 307 9.03 -0.73 5.25
C GLY A 307 8.93 -1.67 6.44
N THR A 308 8.38 -1.15 7.54
CA THR A 308 8.24 -1.88 8.79
C THR A 308 6.93 -2.65 8.90
N ASP A 309 5.95 -2.29 8.05
CA ASP A 309 4.56 -2.75 8.16
C ASP A 309 3.98 -2.44 9.57
N TYR A 310 4.32 -1.24 10.07
CA TYR A 310 4.01 -0.85 11.43
C TYR A 310 2.51 -0.90 11.73
N GLY A 311 2.16 -1.52 12.85
CA GLY A 311 0.80 -1.53 13.40
C GLY A 311 0.01 -2.77 13.01
N HIS A 312 0.51 -3.54 12.05
CA HIS A 312 -0.03 -4.83 11.65
C HIS A 312 0.65 -5.97 12.40
N HIS A 313 0.19 -7.20 12.15
CA HIS A 313 0.76 -8.41 12.70
C HIS A 313 0.64 -9.51 11.65
N ASP A 314 1.48 -9.42 10.64
CA ASP A 314 1.59 -10.45 9.64
C ASP A 314 3.04 -10.85 9.41
N THR A 315 3.26 -11.57 8.33
CA THR A 315 4.57 -12.16 8.01
C THR A 315 5.57 -11.17 7.45
N ALA A 316 5.14 -9.97 7.07
CA ALA A 316 5.99 -8.87 6.62
C ALA A 316 6.36 -7.90 7.75
N THR A 317 5.60 -7.87 8.85
CA THR A 317 5.85 -6.99 10.00
C THR A 317 7.24 -7.20 10.59
N GLU A 318 8.05 -6.15 10.59
CA GLU A 318 9.37 -6.09 11.22
C GLU A 318 9.63 -4.65 11.67
N ILE A 319 9.24 -4.33 12.91
CA ILE A 319 9.35 -2.98 13.48
C ILE A 319 10.79 -2.48 13.49
N GLU A 320 11.76 -3.38 13.62
CA GLU A 320 13.19 -3.06 13.65
C GLU A 320 13.84 -3.08 12.24
N ALA A 321 13.05 -3.09 11.16
CA ALA A 321 13.55 -3.31 9.80
C ALA A 321 14.70 -2.38 9.43
N MET A 322 14.61 -1.09 9.77
CA MET A 322 15.66 -0.11 9.46
C MET A 322 16.99 -0.46 10.14
N ARG A 323 16.95 -0.85 11.41
CA ARG A 323 18.14 -1.25 12.17
C ARG A 323 18.72 -2.55 11.61
N LEU A 324 17.87 -3.56 11.40
CA LEU A 324 18.29 -4.87 10.92
C LEU A 324 18.88 -4.82 9.50
N MET A 325 18.38 -3.92 8.64
CA MET A 325 18.97 -3.66 7.33
C MET A 325 20.38 -3.09 7.44
N LYS A 326 20.61 -2.12 8.34
CA LYS A 326 21.95 -1.54 8.61
C LYS A 326 22.95 -2.55 9.15
N GLU A 327 22.49 -3.60 9.83
CA GLU A 327 23.34 -4.66 10.40
C GLU A 327 23.81 -5.70 9.37
N LYS A 328 23.32 -5.64 8.13
CA LYS A 328 23.70 -6.59 7.06
C LYS A 328 25.10 -6.33 6.52
N SER A 329 26.09 -6.98 7.12
CA SER A 329 27.50 -6.91 6.69
C SER A 329 27.81 -7.64 5.39
N ASN A 330 26.90 -8.48 4.88
CA ASN A 330 27.06 -9.24 3.64
C ASN A 330 26.58 -8.49 2.38
N ILE A 331 26.14 -7.23 2.51
CA ILE A 331 25.64 -6.40 1.43
C ILE A 331 26.47 -5.11 1.42
N ALA A 332 26.74 -4.57 0.22
CA ALA A 332 27.44 -3.29 0.09
C ALA A 332 26.66 -2.18 0.82
N PRO A 333 27.29 -1.37 1.69
CA PRO A 333 26.62 -0.32 2.46
C PRO A 333 25.82 0.64 1.57
N GLU A 334 26.31 0.96 0.38
CA GLU A 334 25.64 1.86 -0.55
C GLU A 334 24.28 1.34 -1.03
N ILE A 335 24.11 0.02 -1.16
CA ILE A 335 22.82 -0.60 -1.50
C ILE A 335 21.84 -0.42 -0.34
N ILE A 336 22.30 -0.68 0.88
CA ILE A 336 21.48 -0.53 2.10
C ILE A 336 21.07 0.94 2.28
N ASP A 337 22.02 1.87 2.16
CA ASP A 337 21.76 3.30 2.28
C ASP A 337 20.73 3.78 1.24
N ASN A 338 20.81 3.30 -0.01
CA ASN A 338 19.83 3.61 -1.06
C ASN A 338 18.42 3.08 -0.74
N ILE A 339 18.31 1.85 -0.23
CA ILE A 339 17.03 1.23 0.14
C ILE A 339 16.37 1.98 1.30
N LEU A 340 17.17 2.43 2.27
CA LEU A 340 16.67 3.08 3.49
C LEU A 340 16.16 4.51 3.30
N GLY A 341 16.43 5.16 2.16
CA GLY A 341 16.03 6.57 1.98
C GLY A 341 15.94 7.01 0.52
N PRO A 342 17.05 7.12 -0.22
CA PRO A 342 17.11 7.66 -1.58
C PRO A 342 16.08 7.05 -2.54
N ASN A 343 15.91 5.73 -2.52
CA ASN A 343 14.96 5.05 -3.39
C ASN A 343 13.51 5.40 -3.04
N ALA A 344 13.18 5.46 -1.75
CA ALA A 344 11.87 5.87 -1.29
C ALA A 344 11.59 7.35 -1.58
N CYS A 345 12.60 8.23 -1.44
CA CYS A 345 12.49 9.63 -1.86
C CYS A 345 12.17 9.74 -3.36
N ALA A 346 12.85 8.96 -4.21
CA ALA A 346 12.60 8.92 -5.64
C ALA A 346 11.19 8.37 -5.97
N LEU A 347 10.76 7.31 -5.29
CA LEU A 347 9.42 6.74 -5.45
C LEU A 347 8.31 7.76 -5.11
N TYR A 348 8.41 8.39 -3.94
CA TYR A 348 7.36 9.26 -3.40
C TYR A 348 7.51 10.74 -3.81
N GLY A 349 8.56 11.09 -4.58
CA GLY A 349 8.81 12.45 -5.04
C GLY A 349 9.19 13.42 -3.92
N PHE A 350 9.91 12.94 -2.90
CA PHE A 350 10.41 13.80 -1.82
C PHE A 350 11.64 14.59 -2.29
N ALA A 351 11.72 15.85 -1.89
CA ALA A 351 12.91 16.66 -2.14
C ALA A 351 14.12 16.04 -1.41
N PRO A 352 15.31 16.01 -2.04
CA PRO A 352 16.51 15.42 -1.46
C PRO A 352 17.05 16.14 -0.22
#